data_AF-F9S861-F1
#
_entry.id   AF-F9S861-F1
#
_cell.length_a   1.000
_cell.length_b   1.000
_cell.length_c   1.000
_cell.angle_alpha   90.00
_cell.angle_beta   90.00
_cell.angle_gamma   90.00
#
_symmetry.space_group_name_H-M   'P 1'
#
loop_
_entity.id
_entity.type
_entity.pdbx_description
1 polymer ?
#
loop_
_entity_poly.entity_id
_entity_poly.type
_entity_poly.pdbx_seq_one_letter_code
_entity_poly.pdbx_strand_id
1 'polypeptide(L)'
;LEKHRPYRTLIASFASTHPEQSKAIPRTSKGKMHAWIDELDDPVVKLQANILYSQKKEAERLLHEIVPISQVIEVFDGGNSSVTSYKLNELERSALEYLLSSEFLRRHQLELGPNGSIVSSDTGKSFLPVATIDAIKKSLQC
;
A
#
# COMPACT_ATOMS: atom_id res chain seq x y z
N LEU A 1 -49.60 -42.30 26.21
CA LEU A 1 -48.35 -41.51 26.34
C LEU A 1 -47.42 -41.82 25.16
N GLU A 2 -47.45 -41.04 24.08
CA GLU A 2 -46.66 -41.36 22.87
C GLU A 2 -46.03 -40.15 22.17
N LYS A 3 -46.14 -38.93 22.74
CA LYS A 3 -45.74 -37.69 22.05
C LYS A 3 -44.29 -37.22 22.25
N HIS A 4 -43.46 -37.90 23.06
CA HIS A 4 -42.08 -37.47 23.34
C HIS A 4 -40.98 -38.40 22.80
N ARG A 5 -41.34 -39.48 22.10
CA ARG A 5 -40.36 -40.39 21.48
C ARG A 5 -39.47 -39.73 20.42
N PRO A 6 -39.98 -38.91 19.46
CA PRO A 6 -39.13 -38.40 18.39
C PRO A 6 -38.04 -37.45 18.93
N TYR A 7 -38.37 -36.62 19.92
CA TYR A 7 -37.40 -35.72 20.55
C TYR A 7 -36.31 -36.47 21.33
N ARG A 8 -36.68 -37.54 22.05
CA ARG A 8 -35.72 -38.40 22.78
C ARG A 8 -34.77 -39.12 21.81
N THR A 9 -35.28 -39.61 20.69
CA THR A 9 -34.48 -40.26 19.64
C THR A 9 -33.53 -39.26 18.97
N LEU A 10 -33.99 -38.04 18.72
CA LEU A 10 -33.17 -36.98 18.12
C LEU A 10 -32.01 -36.60 19.06
N ILE A 11 -32.29 -36.36 20.34
CA ILE A 11 -31.26 -36.03 21.33
C ILE A 11 -30.26 -37.18 21.51
N ALA A 12 -30.73 -38.43 21.54
CA ALA A 12 -29.86 -39.61 21.63
C ALA A 12 -28.96 -39.80 20.39
N SER A 13 -29.44 -39.41 19.20
CA SER A 13 -28.64 -39.45 17.98
C SER A 13 -27.49 -38.45 18.01
N PHE A 14 -27.73 -37.24 18.55
CA PHE A 14 -26.69 -36.21 18.71
C PHE A 14 -25.67 -36.56 19.81
N ALA A 15 -26.13 -37.19 20.90
CA ALA A 15 -25.23 -37.68 21.94
C ALA A 15 -24.31 -38.82 21.45
N SER A 16 -24.82 -39.68 20.56
CA SER A 16 -24.06 -40.81 19.99
C SER A 16 -23.04 -40.39 18.91
N THR A 17 -23.21 -39.19 18.32
CA THR A 17 -22.29 -38.67 17.29
C THR A 17 -20.99 -38.06 17.84
N HIS A 18 -20.80 -38.03 19.17
CA HIS A 18 -19.53 -37.69 19.80
C HIS A 18 -18.86 -38.95 20.37
N PRO A 19 -18.16 -39.76 19.56
CA PRO A 19 -17.14 -40.62 20.14
C PRO A 19 -15.99 -39.74 20.64
N GLU A 20 -15.60 -40.02 21.88
CA GLU A 20 -14.43 -39.54 22.60
C GLU A 20 -13.27 -39.03 21.73
N GLN A 21 -12.74 -37.89 22.17
CA GLN A 21 -11.60 -37.17 21.62
C GLN A 21 -10.47 -38.10 21.15
N SER A 22 -10.14 -38.08 19.86
CA SER A 22 -8.83 -38.59 19.43
C SER A 22 -8.24 -37.84 18.24
N LYS A 23 -7.08 -37.23 18.55
CA LYS A 23 -5.91 -36.94 17.70
C LYS A 23 -6.00 -35.77 16.72
N ALA A 24 -5.32 -34.70 17.12
CA ALA A 24 -4.96 -33.56 16.29
C ALA A 24 -4.21 -33.99 15.02
N ILE A 25 -4.67 -33.52 13.87
CA ILE A 25 -4.02 -33.64 12.56
C ILE A 25 -3.22 -32.34 12.33
N PRO A 26 -1.96 -32.41 11.84
CA PRO A 26 -1.15 -31.20 11.65
C PRO A 26 -1.71 -30.37 10.48
N ARG A 27 -2.24 -29.18 10.80
CA ARG A 27 -2.83 -28.26 9.82
C ARG A 27 -1.73 -27.52 9.05
N THR A 28 -1.75 -27.65 7.73
CA THR A 28 -0.90 -26.90 6.81
C THR A 28 -1.32 -25.43 6.81
N SER A 29 -0.31 -24.56 6.74
CA SER A 29 -0.40 -23.11 6.91
C SER A 29 -1.11 -22.39 5.76
N LYS A 30 -2.42 -22.60 5.60
CA LYS A 30 -3.25 -21.75 4.73
C LYS A 30 -3.73 -20.53 5.53
N GLY A 31 -3.06 -19.41 5.33
CA GLY A 31 -3.60 -18.06 5.55
C GLY A 31 -3.91 -17.68 7.01
N LYS A 32 -2.98 -17.00 7.67
CA LYS A 32 -3.09 -16.50 9.05
C LYS A 32 -4.36 -15.68 9.39
N MET A 33 -5.10 -15.14 8.43
CA MET A 33 -6.26 -14.27 8.70
C MET A 33 -7.54 -15.01 9.15
N HIS A 34 -7.65 -16.32 8.93
CA HIS A 34 -8.91 -17.06 9.20
C HIS A 34 -8.72 -18.29 10.09
N ALA A 35 -7.53 -18.46 10.66
CA ALA A 35 -7.20 -19.56 11.56
C ALA A 35 -8.11 -19.60 12.81
N TRP A 36 -8.64 -18.45 13.24
CA TRP A 36 -9.54 -18.37 14.40
C TRP A 36 -10.89 -19.08 14.19
N ILE A 37 -11.38 -19.17 12.95
CA ILE A 37 -12.64 -19.88 12.63
C ILE A 37 -12.45 -21.40 12.86
N ASP A 38 -11.25 -21.87 12.56
CA ASP A 38 -10.85 -23.26 12.71
C ASP A 38 -10.63 -23.69 14.18
N GLU A 39 -10.48 -22.71 15.08
CA GLU A 39 -10.33 -22.86 16.54
C GLU A 39 -11.67 -22.92 17.29
N LEU A 40 -12.81 -22.64 16.62
CA LEU A 40 -14.13 -22.73 17.23
C LEU A 40 -14.46 -24.19 17.64
N ASP A 41 -14.89 -24.39 18.89
CA ASP A 41 -15.23 -25.73 19.41
C ASP A 41 -16.54 -26.27 18.85
N ASP A 42 -17.56 -25.41 18.73
CA ASP A 42 -18.89 -25.80 18.24
C ASP A 42 -18.90 -25.90 16.70
N PRO A 43 -19.21 -27.09 16.13
CA PRO A 43 -19.26 -27.30 14.69
C PRO A 43 -20.34 -26.46 13.99
N VAL A 44 -21.45 -26.14 14.67
CA VAL A 44 -22.54 -25.33 14.12
C VAL A 44 -22.08 -23.88 13.97
N VAL A 45 -21.45 -23.34 15.01
CA VAL A 45 -20.90 -21.97 15.00
C VAL A 45 -19.77 -21.85 13.98
N LYS A 46 -18.92 -22.87 13.88
CA LYS A 46 -17.87 -22.95 12.86
C LYS A 46 -18.42 -22.93 11.44
N LEU A 47 -19.49 -23.67 11.17
CA LEU A 47 -20.15 -23.68 9.86
C LEU A 47 -20.73 -22.30 9.54
N GLN A 48 -21.43 -21.67 10.50
CA GLN A 48 -22.00 -20.34 10.33
C GLN A 48 -20.92 -19.29 10.06
N ALA A 49 -19.82 -19.31 10.82
CA ALA A 49 -18.69 -18.41 10.62
C ALA A 49 -18.07 -18.57 9.22
N ASN A 50 -17.94 -19.80 8.72
CA ASN A 50 -17.45 -20.06 7.36
C ASN A 50 -18.40 -19.55 6.27
N ILE A 51 -19.73 -19.71 6.45
CA ILE A 51 -20.74 -19.20 5.50
C ILE A 51 -20.69 -17.68 5.45
N LEU A 52 -20.71 -17.01 6.60
CA LEU A 52 -20.64 -15.55 6.69
C LEU A 52 -19.34 -15.00 6.08
N TYR A 53 -18.23 -15.70 6.32
CA TYR A 53 -16.96 -15.36 5.72
C TYR A 53 -16.99 -15.46 4.20
N SER A 54 -17.55 -16.54 3.64
CA SER A 54 -17.71 -16.70 2.19
C SER A 54 -18.53 -15.56 1.58
N GLN A 55 -19.65 -15.20 2.21
CA GLN A 55 -20.51 -14.10 1.78
C GLN A 55 -19.79 -12.76 1.83
N LYS A 56 -19.04 -12.48 2.90
CA LYS A 56 -18.24 -11.26 3.02
C LYS A 56 -17.20 -11.18 1.90
N LYS A 57 -16.48 -12.27 1.64
CA LYS A 57 -15.45 -12.33 0.59
C LYS A 57 -16.04 -12.07 -0.80
N GLU A 58 -17.21 -12.62 -1.09
CA GLU A 58 -17.92 -12.35 -2.34
C GLU A 58 -18.36 -10.88 -2.45
N ALA A 59 -18.87 -10.30 -1.37
CA ALA A 59 -19.25 -8.88 -1.34
C ALA A 59 -18.05 -7.95 -1.55
N GLU A 60 -16.91 -8.22 -0.91
CA GLU A 60 -15.66 -7.48 -1.10
C GLU A 60 -15.15 -7.59 -2.55
N ARG A 61 -15.26 -8.78 -3.15
CA ARG A 61 -14.93 -8.98 -4.56
C ARG A 61 -15.83 -8.14 -5.48
N LEU A 62 -17.14 -8.13 -5.25
CA LEU A 62 -18.08 -7.31 -6.02
C LEU A 62 -17.77 -5.82 -5.87
N LEU A 63 -17.43 -5.35 -4.67
CA LEU A 63 -17.00 -3.97 -4.45
C LEU A 63 -15.74 -3.62 -5.24
N HIS A 64 -14.79 -4.55 -5.35
CA HIS A 64 -13.56 -4.34 -6.14
C HIS A 64 -13.80 -4.41 -7.65
N GLU A 65 -14.83 -5.13 -8.11
CA GLU A 65 -15.24 -5.15 -9.52
C GLU A 65 -15.92 -3.83 -9.93
N ILE A 66 -16.54 -3.12 -8.98
CA ILE A 66 -17.15 -1.82 -9.20
C ILE A 66 -16.07 -0.74 -9.02
N VAL A 67 -15.44 -0.34 -10.13
CA VAL A 67 -14.57 0.85 -10.15
C VAL A 67 -15.40 2.09 -9.78
N PRO A 68 -14.99 2.90 -8.79
CA PRO A 68 -15.71 4.12 -8.45
C PRO A 68 -15.79 5.05 -9.65
N ILE A 69 -16.98 5.58 -9.96
CA ILE A 69 -17.20 6.53 -11.08
C ILE A 69 -16.33 7.80 -10.93
N SER A 70 -15.89 8.13 -9.72
CA SER A 70 -15.00 9.25 -9.43
C SER A 70 -13.50 8.96 -9.67
N GLN A 71 -13.14 7.77 -10.14
CA GLN A 71 -11.74 7.46 -10.45
C GLN A 71 -11.35 8.17 -11.75
N VAL A 72 -10.49 9.18 -11.63
CA VAL A 72 -9.87 9.84 -12.78
C VAL A 72 -8.94 8.82 -13.45
N ILE A 73 -9.30 8.36 -14.65
CA ILE A 73 -8.45 7.50 -15.47
C ILE A 73 -7.54 8.42 -16.28
N GLU A 74 -6.28 8.57 -15.85
CA GLU A 74 -5.27 9.27 -16.63
C GLU A 74 -4.76 8.36 -17.75
N VAL A 75 -5.34 8.52 -18.95
CA VAL A 75 -4.92 7.78 -20.15
C VAL A 75 -3.70 8.49 -20.74
N PHE A 76 -2.52 7.91 -20.56
CA PHE A 76 -1.31 8.33 -21.25
C PHE A 76 -1.25 7.70 -22.64
N ASP A 77 -1.49 8.51 -23.66
CA ASP A 77 -1.26 8.14 -25.06
C ASP A 77 0.26 8.08 -25.30
N GLY A 78 0.76 6.92 -25.69
CA GLY A 78 2.18 6.56 -25.68
C GLY A 78 2.99 7.27 -26.75
N GLY A 79 3.33 8.54 -26.52
CA GLY A 79 4.38 9.26 -27.22
C GLY A 79 5.59 9.48 -26.31
N ASN A 80 6.47 8.49 -26.19
CA ASN A 80 7.83 8.64 -25.64
C ASN A 80 7.97 9.14 -24.18
N SER A 81 7.45 8.41 -23.19
CA SER A 81 7.71 8.72 -21.78
C SER A 81 8.17 7.50 -20.97
N SER A 82 9.41 7.05 -21.22
CA SER A 82 10.23 6.44 -20.16
C SER A 82 10.74 7.53 -19.21
N VAL A 83 9.85 8.40 -18.74
CA VAL A 83 10.14 9.32 -17.64
C VAL A 83 9.38 8.75 -16.48
N THR A 84 9.95 7.72 -15.86
CA THR A 84 9.68 7.40 -14.47
C THR A 84 9.56 8.73 -13.74
N SER A 85 8.41 8.97 -13.12
CA SER A 85 8.15 10.16 -12.32
C SER A 85 9.11 10.15 -11.12
N TYR A 86 10.34 10.62 -11.32
CA TYR A 86 11.33 10.80 -10.27
C TYR A 86 10.91 12.01 -9.43
N LYS A 87 9.88 11.81 -8.62
CA LYS A 87 9.45 12.80 -7.66
C LYS A 87 10.56 12.94 -6.62
N LEU A 88 11.11 14.13 -6.51
CA LEU A 88 12.14 14.43 -5.52
C LEU A 88 11.62 14.13 -4.12
N ASN A 89 12.42 13.45 -3.32
CA ASN A 89 12.18 13.31 -1.90
C ASN A 89 12.33 14.67 -1.19
N GLU A 90 11.76 14.83 0.00
CA GLU A 90 11.84 16.07 0.79
C GLU A 90 13.30 16.47 1.07
N LEU A 91 14.17 15.50 1.34
CA LEU A 91 15.60 15.72 1.53
C LEU A 91 16.30 16.21 0.26
N GLU A 92 15.96 15.63 -0.90
CA GLU A 92 16.54 16.02 -2.19
C GLU A 92 16.08 17.42 -2.58
N ARG A 93 14.81 17.73 -2.35
CA ARG A 93 14.24 19.06 -2.55
C ARG A 93 14.96 20.10 -1.68
N SER A 94 15.11 19.82 -0.38
CA SER A 94 15.80 20.71 0.55
C SER A 94 17.27 20.93 0.15
N ALA A 95 17.96 19.89 -0.31
CA ALA A 95 19.33 20.01 -0.80
C ALA A 95 19.43 20.92 -2.04
N LEU A 96 18.51 20.78 -3.00
CA LEU A 96 18.46 21.63 -4.20
C LEU A 96 18.09 23.08 -3.85
N GLU A 97 17.19 23.30 -2.89
CA GLU A 97 16.86 24.64 -2.39
C GLU A 97 18.06 25.30 -1.68
N TYR A 98 18.83 24.53 -0.91
CA TYR A 98 20.06 25.02 -0.29
C TYR A 98 21.10 25.45 -1.33
N LEU A 99 21.27 24.72 -2.43
CA LEU A 99 22.18 25.11 -3.51
C LEU A 99 21.80 26.45 -4.17
N LEU A 100 20.51 26.80 -4.18
CA LEU A 100 20.01 28.08 -4.68
C LEU A 100 20.05 29.21 -3.63
N SER A 101 20.31 28.87 -2.36
CA SER A 101 20.26 29.83 -1.26
C SER A 101 21.41 30.83 -1.34
N SER A 102 21.16 32.06 -0.87
CA SER A 102 22.18 33.09 -0.70
C SER A 102 23.27 32.68 0.30
N GLU A 103 22.92 31.82 1.27
CA GLU A 103 23.86 31.26 2.24
C GLU A 103 24.94 30.41 1.57
N PHE A 104 24.55 29.53 0.64
CA PHE A 104 25.48 28.72 -0.13
C PHE A 104 26.40 29.60 -0.99
N LEU A 105 25.83 30.57 -1.70
CA LEU A 105 26.59 31.50 -2.54
C LEU A 105 27.61 32.29 -1.72
N ARG A 106 27.20 32.83 -0.56
CA ARG A 106 28.07 33.59 0.34
C ARG A 106 29.21 32.73 0.89
N ARG A 107 28.91 31.51 1.34
CA ARG A 107 29.91 30.61 1.94
C ARG A 107 31.01 30.24 0.95
N HIS A 108 30.65 30.10 -0.33
CA HIS A 108 31.57 29.73 -1.39
C HIS A 108 32.11 30.92 -2.20
N GLN A 109 31.77 32.17 -1.83
CA GLN A 109 32.18 33.38 -2.54
C GLN A 109 31.83 33.29 -4.04
N LEU A 110 30.56 33.04 -4.29
CA LEU A 110 29.98 32.83 -5.61
C LEU A 110 28.97 33.93 -5.93
N GLU A 111 28.99 34.43 -7.16
CA GLU A 111 28.05 35.40 -7.68
C GLU A 111 27.24 34.84 -8.84
N LEU A 112 26.04 35.39 -9.04
CA LEU A 112 25.21 35.05 -10.19
C LEU A 112 25.84 35.64 -11.46
N GLY A 113 26.30 34.77 -12.34
CA GLY A 113 26.82 35.13 -13.65
C GLY A 113 25.70 35.31 -14.68
N PRO A 114 26.04 35.76 -15.90
CA PRO A 114 25.07 35.89 -16.99
C PRO A 114 24.47 34.52 -17.36
N ASN A 115 23.20 34.52 -17.78
CA ASN A 115 22.47 33.34 -18.26
C ASN A 115 22.38 32.17 -17.24
N GLY A 116 22.22 32.49 -15.95
CA GLY A 116 22.03 31.47 -14.91
C GLY A 116 23.27 30.62 -14.62
N SER A 117 24.46 31.14 -14.97
CA SER A 117 25.74 30.60 -14.52
C SER A 117 26.06 31.08 -13.10
N ILE A 118 26.96 30.37 -12.41
CA ILE A 118 27.53 30.84 -11.15
C ILE A 118 29.03 31.00 -11.33
N VAL A 119 29.54 32.19 -11.03
CA VAL A 119 30.95 32.57 -11.17
C VAL A 119 31.57 32.78 -9.80
N SER A 120 32.86 32.46 -9.66
CA SER A 120 33.59 32.80 -8.44
C SER A 120 33.87 34.29 -8.37
N SER A 121 33.60 34.92 -7.22
CA SER A 121 33.80 36.36 -7.01
C SER A 121 35.27 36.77 -7.19
N ASP A 122 36.22 35.87 -6.90
CA ASP A 122 37.66 36.18 -6.85
C ASP A 122 38.33 36.04 -8.23
N THR A 123 38.00 34.97 -8.96
CA THR A 123 38.68 34.65 -10.24
C THR A 123 37.84 34.90 -11.48
N GLY A 124 36.55 35.19 -11.33
CA GLY A 124 35.60 35.33 -12.44
C GLY A 124 35.42 34.04 -13.26
N LYS A 125 35.99 32.91 -12.80
CA LYS A 125 35.89 31.62 -13.46
C LYS A 125 34.51 31.01 -13.20
N SER A 126 33.94 30.37 -14.22
CA SER A 126 32.68 29.64 -14.11
C SER A 126 32.84 28.51 -13.11
N PHE A 127 32.12 28.58 -11.99
CA PHE A 127 32.07 27.52 -11.00
C PHE A 127 31.00 26.49 -11.36
N LEU A 128 29.81 26.97 -11.76
CA LEU A 128 28.78 26.15 -12.37
C LEU A 128 28.51 26.60 -13.81
N PRO A 129 28.24 25.66 -14.74
CA PRO A 129 27.92 25.97 -16.11
C PRO A 129 26.68 26.88 -16.24
N VAL A 130 26.54 27.49 -17.42
CA VAL A 130 25.30 28.19 -17.81
C VAL A 130 24.08 27.26 -17.69
N ALA A 131 22.91 27.86 -17.43
CA ALA A 131 21.64 27.15 -17.23
C ALA A 131 21.58 26.20 -16.01
N THR A 132 22.60 26.13 -15.15
CA THR A 132 22.55 25.27 -13.95
C THR A 132 21.44 25.71 -12.99
N ILE A 133 21.31 27.02 -12.76
CA ILE A 133 20.22 27.58 -11.95
C ILE A 133 18.85 27.21 -12.54
N ASP A 134 18.71 27.32 -13.87
CA ASP A 134 17.45 27.06 -14.56
C ASP A 134 17.09 25.58 -14.53
N ALA A 135 18.07 24.69 -14.67
CA ALA A 135 17.89 23.26 -14.51
C ALA A 135 17.42 22.91 -13.09
N ILE A 136 18.05 23.47 -12.05
CA ILE A 136 17.64 23.21 -10.66
C ILE A 136 16.23 23.74 -10.40
N LYS A 137 15.91 24.96 -10.85
CA LYS A 137 14.57 25.53 -10.73
C LYS A 137 13.52 24.68 -11.43
N LYS A 138 13.83 24.20 -12.63
CA LYS A 138 12.94 23.30 -13.39
C LYS A 138 12.71 21.99 -12.64
N SER A 139 13.77 21.39 -12.09
CA SER A 139 13.66 20.17 -11.28
C SER A 139 12.81 20.35 -10.02
N LEU A 140 12.80 21.54 -9.41
CA LEU A 140 11.97 21.83 -8.22
C LEU A 140 10.48 22.08 -8.54
N GLN A 141 10.15 22.42 -9.79
CA GLN A 141 8.79 22.70 -10.26
C GLN A 141 8.09 21.46 -10.83
N CYS A 142 8.86 20.46 -11.26
CA CYS A 142 8.36 19.20 -11.82
C CYS A 142 7.89 18.20 -10.76
#